data_AF-A0A512ADP7-F1
#
_entry.id   AF-A0A512ADP7-F1
#
_cell.length_a   1.000
_cell.length_b   1.000
_cell.length_c   1.000
_cell.angle_alpha   90.00
_cell.angle_beta   90.00
_cell.angle_gamma   90.00
#
_symmetry.space_group_name_H-M   'P 1'
#
loop_
_entity.id
_entity.type
_entity.pdbx_description
1 polymer ?
#
loop_
_entity_poly.entity_id
_entity_poly.type
_entity_poly.pdbx_seq_one_letter_code
_entity_poly.pdbx_strand_id
1 'polypeptide(L)'
;MALADLLCILPSLFLLNNSLRLFKFIRYSKNIQILTNVLKKQKDSLIIVGLLALGYIFISALIIFNVEPSTFPNFFDALYWATISLTTVGYGYIYAVSTTGKIITMISSFLGIAIVALPAGIITAGYMKEIKEL
;
A
#
# COMPACT_ATOMS: atom_id res chain seq x y z
N MET A 1 16.41 22.47 -8.29
CA MET A 1 15.36 23.40 -8.72
C MET A 1 15.64 23.92 -10.12
N ALA A 2 16.82 24.50 -10.39
CA ALA A 2 17.20 25.05 -11.70
C ALA A 2 17.06 24.11 -12.92
N LEU A 3 17.38 22.82 -12.79
CA LEU A 3 17.30 21.85 -13.91
C LEU A 3 15.87 21.59 -14.41
N ALA A 4 14.88 21.61 -13.52
CA ALA A 4 13.48 21.40 -13.88
C ALA A 4 12.85 22.65 -14.51
N ASP A 5 13.35 23.84 -14.14
CA ASP A 5 12.93 25.09 -14.75
C ASP A 5 13.56 25.28 -16.13
N LEU A 6 14.83 24.88 -16.31
CA LEU A 6 15.55 24.93 -17.59
C LEU A 6 14.91 24.03 -18.66
N LEU A 7 14.51 22.81 -18.30
CA LEU A 7 13.81 21.88 -19.21
C LEU A 7 12.42 22.38 -19.63
N CYS A 8 11.84 23.30 -18.87
CA CYS A 8 10.48 23.82 -19.11
C CYS A 8 10.45 25.04 -20.05
N ILE A 9 11.61 25.66 -20.33
CA ILE A 9 11.74 26.87 -21.16
C ILE A 9 11.92 26.51 -22.66
N LEU A 10 12.27 25.26 -22.98
CA LEU A 10 12.50 24.82 -24.37
C LEU A 10 11.16 24.78 -25.17
N PRO A 11 11.03 25.58 -26.25
CA PRO A 11 9.79 25.69 -27.03
C PRO A 11 9.33 24.39 -27.70
N SER A 12 10.25 23.46 -27.98
CA SER A 12 9.96 22.19 -28.66
C SER A 12 9.15 21.21 -27.81
N LEU A 13 9.13 21.37 -26.48
CA LEU A 13 8.31 20.55 -25.58
C LEU A 13 6.86 21.05 -25.46
N PHE A 14 6.56 22.28 -25.88
CA PHE A 14 5.28 22.96 -25.61
C PHE A 14 4.05 22.27 -26.25
N LEU A 15 4.25 21.55 -27.37
CA LEU A 15 3.17 20.84 -28.07
C LEU A 15 2.78 19.51 -27.42
N LEU A 16 3.59 18.97 -26.49
CA LEU A 16 3.31 17.71 -25.78
C LEU A 16 2.87 17.91 -24.31
N ASN A 17 2.85 19.14 -23.79
CA ASN A 17 3.09 19.39 -22.35
C ASN A 17 1.92 19.83 -21.46
N ASN A 18 0.67 19.62 -21.84
CA ASN A 18 -0.44 19.97 -20.93
C ASN A 18 -0.43 19.11 -19.64
N SER A 19 0.05 17.88 -19.70
CA SER A 19 0.15 16.95 -18.57
C SER A 19 1.27 17.30 -17.59
N LEU A 20 2.42 17.84 -18.02
CA LEU A 20 3.50 18.26 -17.11
C LEU A 20 3.16 19.55 -16.33
N ARG A 21 2.25 20.39 -16.84
CA ARG A 21 1.76 21.59 -16.14
C ARG A 21 0.93 21.24 -14.90
N LEU A 22 0.15 20.16 -14.96
CA LEU A 22 -0.60 19.61 -13.82
C LEU A 22 0.33 19.14 -12.68
N PHE A 23 1.45 18.48 -13.00
CA PHE A 23 2.43 18.07 -12.00
C PHE A 23 3.09 19.27 -11.29
N LYS A 24 3.27 20.40 -11.98
CA LYS A 24 3.74 21.66 -11.34
C LYS A 24 2.69 22.22 -10.36
N PHE A 25 1.41 22.23 -10.72
CA PHE A 25 0.33 22.71 -9.84
C PHE A 25 0.19 21.85 -8.58
N ILE A 26 0.33 20.53 -8.73
CA ILE A 26 0.39 19.53 -7.65
C ILE A 26 1.58 19.84 -6.72
N ARG A 27 2.79 20.05 -7.26
CA ARG A 27 4.00 20.25 -6.44
C ARG A 27 4.09 21.62 -5.75
N TYR A 28 3.37 22.64 -6.25
CA TYR A 28 3.30 23.98 -5.64
C TYR A 28 2.19 24.13 -4.60
N SER A 29 1.29 23.15 -4.46
CA SER A 29 0.26 23.18 -3.43
C SER A 29 0.88 22.96 -2.04
N LYS A 30 0.61 23.87 -1.11
CA LYS A 30 0.99 23.76 0.32
C LYS A 30 0.58 22.40 0.90
N ASN A 31 -0.59 21.88 0.52
CA ASN A 31 -1.10 20.59 1.00
C ASN A 31 -0.26 19.39 0.55
N ILE A 32 0.32 19.45 -0.65
CA ILE A 32 1.16 18.37 -1.18
C ILE A 32 2.56 18.42 -0.57
N GLN A 33 3.06 19.61 -0.24
CA GLN A 33 4.29 19.75 0.54
C GLN A 33 4.11 19.17 1.95
N ILE A 34 3.00 19.47 2.63
CA ILE A 34 2.64 18.87 3.92
C ILE A 34 2.61 17.34 3.80
N LEU A 35 1.86 16.78 2.84
CA LEU A 35 1.78 15.33 2.65
C LEU A 35 3.16 14.70 2.38
N THR A 36 3.97 15.33 1.52
CA THR A 36 5.33 14.84 1.21
C THR A 36 6.23 14.86 2.45
N ASN A 37 6.14 15.90 3.27
CA ASN A 37 6.90 16.00 4.52
C ASN A 37 6.46 14.93 5.52
N VAL A 38 5.15 14.70 5.65
CA VAL A 38 4.59 13.64 6.49
C VAL A 38 5.12 12.27 6.06
N LEU A 39 5.06 11.94 4.76
CA LEU A 39 5.57 10.66 4.26
C LEU A 39 7.08 10.51 4.50
N LYS A 40 7.86 11.58 4.36
CA LYS A 40 9.30 11.56 4.66
C LYS A 40 9.59 11.37 6.15
N LYS A 41 8.86 12.09 7.01
CA LYS A 41 9.01 12.03 8.48
C LYS A 41 8.55 10.68 9.03
N GLN A 42 7.53 10.06 8.45
CA GLN A 42 6.95 8.79 8.87
C GLN A 42 7.49 7.56 8.11
N LYS A 43 8.52 7.74 7.27
CA LYS A 43 9.02 6.69 6.35
C LYS A 43 9.35 5.39 7.10
N ASP A 44 10.00 5.50 8.27
CA ASP A 44 10.50 4.32 9.00
C ASP A 44 9.33 3.52 9.58
N SER A 45 8.32 4.20 10.11
CA SER A 45 7.07 3.56 10.58
C SER A 45 6.31 2.90 9.43
N LEU A 46 6.22 3.55 8.26
CA LEU A 46 5.56 2.97 7.09
C LEU A 46 6.32 1.76 6.54
N ILE A 47 7.65 1.77 6.57
CA ILE A 47 8.49 0.60 6.20
C ILE A 47 8.21 -0.57 7.14
N ILE A 48 8.15 -0.33 8.45
CA ILE A 48 7.83 -1.39 9.44
C ILE A 48 6.46 -2.00 9.16
N VAL A 49 5.45 -1.17 8.88
CA VAL A 49 4.11 -1.67 8.51
C VAL A 49 4.14 -2.46 7.21
N GLY A 50 4.91 -2.02 6.21
CA GLY A 50 5.11 -2.75 4.96
C GLY A 50 5.76 -4.12 5.20
N LEU A 51 6.76 -4.21 6.07
CA LEU A 51 7.39 -5.47 6.45
C LEU A 51 6.43 -6.37 7.22
N LEU A 52 5.59 -5.82 8.10
CA LEU A 52 4.55 -6.56 8.80
C LEU A 52 3.50 -7.14 7.81
N ALA A 53 3.08 -6.35 6.82
CA ALA A 53 2.18 -6.77 5.76
C ALA A 53 2.79 -7.90 4.91
N LEU A 54 4.05 -7.77 4.52
CA LEU A 54 4.77 -8.83 3.80
C LEU A 54 4.90 -10.10 4.65
N GLY A 55 5.27 -9.97 5.93
CA GLY A 55 5.34 -11.08 6.86
C GLY A 55 4.00 -11.82 6.98
N TYR A 56 2.90 -11.08 7.15
CA TYR A 56 1.55 -11.65 7.15
C TYR A 56 1.25 -12.41 5.86
N ILE A 57 1.53 -11.82 4.68
CA ILE A 57 1.24 -12.45 3.39
C ILE A 57 1.99 -13.79 3.27
N PHE A 58 3.29 -13.80 3.58
CA PHE A 58 4.10 -15.01 3.49
C PHE A 58 3.66 -16.09 4.49
N ILE A 59 3.38 -15.72 5.74
CA ILE A 59 2.97 -16.66 6.78
C ILE A 59 1.59 -17.25 6.47
N SER A 60 0.61 -16.41 6.13
CA SER A 60 -0.74 -16.87 5.77
C SER A 60 -0.73 -17.74 4.52
N ALA A 61 0.08 -17.38 3.50
CA ALA A 61 0.26 -18.21 2.31
C ALA A 61 0.86 -19.57 2.65
N LEU A 62 1.90 -19.62 3.50
CA LEU A 62 2.55 -20.86 3.90
C LEU A 62 1.58 -21.78 4.65
N ILE A 63 0.81 -21.23 5.58
CA ILE A 63 -0.18 -21.99 6.35
C ILE A 63 -1.25 -22.56 5.41
N ILE A 64 -1.88 -21.71 4.58
CA ILE A 64 -3.00 -22.16 3.75
C ILE A 64 -2.57 -23.13 2.65
N PHE A 65 -1.38 -22.95 2.08
CA PHE A 65 -0.82 -23.85 1.08
C PHE A 65 -0.65 -25.29 1.63
N ASN A 66 -0.28 -25.43 2.90
CA ASN A 66 -0.13 -26.74 3.53
C ASN A 66 -1.47 -27.34 3.99
N VAL A 67 -2.44 -26.51 4.38
CA VAL A 67 -3.74 -26.97 4.88
C VAL A 67 -4.73 -27.29 3.75
N GLU A 68 -4.63 -26.59 2.62
CA GLU A 68 -5.57 -26.66 1.50
C GLU A 68 -4.87 -26.98 0.16
N PRO A 69 -4.07 -28.05 0.04
CA PRO A 69 -3.28 -28.33 -1.16
C PRO A 69 -4.14 -28.59 -2.42
N SER A 70 -5.42 -28.93 -2.26
CA SER A 70 -6.35 -29.16 -3.37
C SER A 70 -6.90 -27.86 -3.98
N THR A 71 -7.06 -26.80 -3.19
CA THR A 71 -7.52 -25.49 -3.68
C THR A 71 -6.39 -24.49 -3.90
N PHE A 72 -5.21 -24.74 -3.32
CA PHE A 72 -4.00 -23.95 -3.51
C PHE A 72 -2.91 -24.82 -4.16
N PRO A 73 -3.00 -25.08 -5.47
CA PRO A 73 -2.13 -26.05 -6.15
C PRO A 73 -0.66 -25.61 -6.23
N ASN A 74 -0.39 -24.32 -6.10
CA ASN A 74 0.96 -23.78 -6.00
C ASN A 74 1.04 -22.67 -4.96
N PHE A 75 2.26 -22.38 -4.49
CA PHE A 75 2.49 -21.37 -3.46
C PHE A 75 2.17 -19.94 -3.93
N PHE A 76 2.27 -19.66 -5.24
CA PHE A 76 1.91 -18.35 -5.79
C PHE A 76 0.41 -18.05 -5.66
N ASP A 77 -0.46 -19.06 -5.81
CA ASP A 77 -1.90 -18.92 -5.60
C ASP A 77 -2.21 -18.60 -4.12
N ALA A 78 -1.45 -19.18 -3.19
CA ALA A 78 -1.56 -18.88 -1.77
C ALA A 78 -1.07 -17.45 -1.44
N LEU A 79 0.02 -16.99 -2.06
CA LEU A 79 0.49 -15.60 -1.95
C LEU A 79 -0.53 -14.61 -2.52
N TYR A 80 -1.11 -14.92 -3.68
CA TYR A 80 -2.16 -14.13 -4.30
C TYR A 80 -3.37 -14.02 -3.37
N TRP A 81 -3.86 -15.14 -2.86
CA TRP A 81 -4.98 -15.17 -1.90
C TRP A 81 -4.67 -14.37 -0.63
N ALA A 82 -3.49 -14.54 -0.03
CA ALA A 82 -3.10 -13.84 1.17
C ALA A 82 -3.03 -12.32 0.93
N THR A 83 -2.58 -11.90 -0.26
CA THR A 83 -2.51 -10.49 -0.66
C THR A 83 -3.90 -9.88 -0.84
N ILE A 84 -4.79 -10.52 -1.60
CA ILE A 84 -6.16 -10.01 -1.79
C ILE A 84 -6.99 -10.08 -0.51
N SER A 85 -6.67 -11.02 0.39
CA SER A 85 -7.29 -11.12 1.71
C SER A 85 -6.81 -10.01 2.65
N LEU A 86 -5.49 -9.76 2.71
CA LEU A 86 -4.93 -8.66 3.49
C LEU A 86 -5.53 -7.32 3.08
N THR A 87 -5.59 -7.08 1.77
CA THR A 87 -6.07 -5.82 1.19
C THR A 87 -7.59 -5.73 1.15
N THR A 88 -8.32 -6.72 1.70
CA THR A 88 -9.78 -6.78 1.74
C THR A 88 -10.47 -6.76 0.36
N VAL A 89 -9.74 -7.11 -0.71
CA VAL A 89 -10.29 -7.18 -2.08
C VAL A 89 -11.14 -8.43 -2.27
N GLY A 90 -10.61 -9.60 -1.86
CA GLY A 90 -11.38 -10.84 -1.74
C GLY A 90 -12.21 -11.26 -2.96
N TYR A 91 -11.63 -11.37 -4.15
CA TYR A 91 -12.36 -11.72 -5.38
C TYR A 91 -13.12 -13.06 -5.34
N GLY A 92 -12.74 -13.98 -4.46
CA GLY A 92 -13.46 -15.26 -4.25
C GLY A 92 -13.18 -16.36 -5.29
N TYR A 93 -12.21 -16.18 -6.19
CA TYR A 93 -11.83 -17.22 -7.17
C TYR A 93 -11.05 -18.39 -6.54
N ILE A 94 -10.27 -18.12 -5.50
CA ILE A 94 -9.49 -19.09 -4.74
C ILE A 94 -9.79 -18.86 -3.26
N TYR A 95 -10.20 -19.90 -2.56
CA TYR A 95 -10.61 -19.83 -1.15
C TYR A 95 -10.53 -21.20 -0.48
N ALA A 96 -10.41 -21.18 0.85
CA ALA A 96 -10.39 -22.38 1.66
C ALA A 96 -11.78 -23.05 1.74
N VAL A 97 -11.83 -24.36 1.53
CA VAL A 97 -13.08 -25.15 1.52
C VAL A 97 -13.23 -26.01 2.77
N SER A 98 -12.12 -26.51 3.31
CA SER A 98 -12.11 -27.31 4.53
C SER A 98 -12.52 -26.47 5.74
N THR A 99 -13.04 -27.13 6.78
CA THR A 99 -13.41 -26.46 8.04
C THR A 99 -12.20 -25.77 8.66
N THR A 100 -11.04 -26.44 8.67
CA THR A 100 -9.79 -25.89 9.21
C THR A 100 -9.32 -24.67 8.43
N GLY A 101 -9.31 -24.75 7.09
CA GLY A 101 -8.91 -23.62 6.24
C GLY A 101 -9.86 -22.42 6.36
N LYS A 102 -11.17 -22.65 6.55
CA LYS A 102 -12.14 -21.59 6.84
C LYS A 102 -11.87 -20.90 8.18
N ILE A 103 -11.53 -21.66 9.23
CA ILE A 103 -11.16 -21.10 10.54
C ILE A 103 -9.90 -20.24 10.41
N ILE A 104 -8.88 -20.73 9.71
CA ILE A 104 -7.64 -19.98 9.44
C ILE A 104 -7.97 -18.70 8.67
N THR A 105 -8.81 -18.78 7.65
CA THR A 105 -9.25 -17.62 6.87
C THR A 105 -9.95 -16.58 7.74
N MET A 106 -10.85 -16.99 8.64
CA MET A 106 -11.52 -16.07 9.57
C MET A 106 -10.53 -15.35 10.48
N ILE A 107 -9.58 -16.07 11.09
CA ILE A 107 -8.53 -15.48 11.94
C ILE A 107 -7.66 -14.52 11.12
N SER A 108 -7.26 -14.95 9.93
CA SER A 108 -6.45 -14.15 9.00
C SER A 108 -7.14 -12.82 8.67
N SER A 109 -8.44 -12.83 8.39
CA SER A 109 -9.22 -11.62 8.09
C SER A 109 -9.22 -10.60 9.24
N PHE A 110 -9.34 -11.04 10.50
CA PHE A 110 -9.26 -10.14 11.65
C PHE A 110 -7.87 -9.48 11.77
N LEU A 111 -6.79 -10.26 11.55
CA LEU A 111 -5.43 -9.73 11.54
C LEU A 111 -5.19 -8.75 10.38
N GLY A 112 -5.74 -9.05 9.19
CA GLY A 112 -5.61 -8.20 8.02
C GLY A 112 -6.17 -6.79 8.24
N ILE A 113 -7.35 -6.68 8.85
CA ILE A 113 -7.96 -5.39 9.20
C ILE A 113 -7.03 -4.56 10.10
N ALA A 114 -6.43 -5.20 11.11
CA ALA A 114 -5.51 -4.52 12.02
C ALA A 114 -4.28 -3.95 11.28
N ILE A 115 -3.70 -4.70 10.34
CA ILE A 115 -2.53 -4.27 9.55
C ILE A 115 -2.90 -3.13 8.59
N VAL A 116 -4.02 -3.24 7.88
CA VAL A 116 -4.47 -2.22 6.91
C VAL A 116 -4.82 -0.89 7.57
N ALA A 117 -5.23 -0.89 8.84
CA ALA A 117 -5.51 0.34 9.58
C ALA A 117 -4.25 1.16 9.92
N LEU A 118 -3.07 0.54 10.01
CA LEU A 118 -1.84 1.18 10.49
C LEU A 118 -1.33 2.32 9.59
N PRO A 119 -1.22 2.18 8.25
CA PRO A 119 -0.73 3.26 7.40
C PRO A 119 -1.61 4.52 7.49
N ALA A 120 -2.92 4.34 7.51
CA ALA A 120 -3.87 5.44 7.64
C ALA A 120 -3.69 6.19 8.97
N GLY A 121 -3.52 5.45 10.08
CA GLY A 121 -3.25 6.03 11.40
C GLY A 121 -1.93 6.80 11.44
N ILE A 122 -0.85 6.23 10.90
CA ILE A 122 0.48 6.86 10.85
C ILE A 122 0.44 8.16 10.05
N ILE A 123 -0.17 8.13 8.85
CA ILE A 123 -0.28 9.30 7.98
C ILE A 123 -1.14 10.38 8.67
N THR A 124 -2.27 10.01 9.26
CA THR A 124 -3.17 10.97 9.94
C THR A 124 -2.46 11.65 11.11
N ALA A 125 -1.78 10.89 11.97
CA ALA A 125 -1.02 11.44 13.09
C ALA A 125 0.11 12.37 12.62
N GLY A 126 0.82 11.97 11.57
CA GLY A 126 1.85 12.80 10.95
C GLY A 126 1.29 14.10 10.37
N TYR A 127 0.14 14.03 9.70
CA TYR A 127 -0.53 15.19 9.10
C TYR A 127 -0.99 16.19 10.16
N MET A 128 -1.58 15.71 11.26
CA MET A 128 -1.96 16.56 12.40
C MET A 128 -0.75 17.24 13.05
N LYS A 129 0.41 16.59 13.08
CA LYS A 129 1.66 17.16 13.61
C LYS A 129 2.20 18.25 12.68
N GLU A 130 2.27 17.99 11.38
CA GLU A 130 2.78 18.95 10.38
C GLU A 130 1.92 20.21 10.32
N ILE A 131 0.59 20.11 10.45
CA ILE A 131 -0.31 21.27 10.47
C ILE A 131 -0.08 22.16 11.69
N LYS A 132 0.22 21.58 12.86
CA LYS A 132 0.47 22.34 14.10
C LYS A 132 1.82 23.07 14.08
N GLU A 133 2.77 22.61 13.25
CA GLU A 133 4.11 23.19 13.11
C GLU A 133 4.13 24.35 12.06
N LEU A 134 3.02 24.59 11.35
CA LEU A 134 2.83 25.68 10.38
C LEU A 134 2.24 26.95 11.00
#